data_AF-A0A3T0RN72-F1
#
_entry.id   AF-A0A3T0RN72-F1
#
_cell.length_a   1.000
_cell.length_b   1.000
_cell.length_c   1.000
_cell.angle_alpha   90.00
_cell.angle_beta   90.00
_cell.angle_gamma   90.00
#
_symmetry.space_group_name_H-M   'P 1'
#
loop_
_entity.id
_entity.type
_entity.pdbx_description
1 polymer ?
#
loop_
_entity_poly.entity_id
_entity_poly.type
_entity_poly.pdbx_seq_one_letter_code
_entity_poly.pdbx_strand_id
1 'polypeptide(L)'
;MSSNGNWGYRQLSWWPLNNLRIASEWRLLKKTSSTPMVPFQKRGDYYTNDCDNITTFPLPAGGGIQNVNNYSACSTNTGGDCHLTVYDEVNKKLYESYMTDYSGGKITSTCGIVWDTAKVYPAAGRGDQCSSTDAAGIPATALLFTADDLAAGHIDHALRFSLPNTMIRANTFVHPATHASTAPNQYGSSPIYGARFRLKASFNISSYSAGMQVILKALKQYGMILSDGGDMSISAASDLDTTHKYSEFGLNLDSAFAGIDVGNFEVVDGGTRIPLTFNCVRNGQ
;
A
#
# COMPACT_ATOMS: atom_id res chain seq x y z
N MET A 1 23.42 0.35 19.32
CA MET A 1 23.75 -1.04 18.97
C MET A 1 23.41 -1.22 17.50
N SER A 2 24.42 -1.32 16.65
CA SER A 2 24.27 -1.59 15.22
C SER A 2 23.89 -3.05 15.04
N SER A 3 22.67 -3.33 14.56
CA SER A 3 22.32 -4.69 14.13
C SER A 3 23.00 -4.96 12.79
N ASN A 4 23.85 -6.00 12.77
CA ASN A 4 24.52 -6.53 11.59
C ASN A 4 23.51 -7.21 10.65
N GLY A 5 22.59 -6.43 10.07
CA GLY A 5 21.73 -6.86 8.98
C GLY A 5 22.53 -7.06 7.71
N ASN A 6 23.44 -8.04 7.70
CA ASN A 6 24.18 -8.44 6.51
C ASN A 6 23.26 -9.33 5.66
N TRP A 7 22.22 -8.71 5.09
CA TRP A 7 21.44 -9.30 4.01
C TRP A 7 22.39 -9.38 2.82
N GLY A 8 22.84 -10.59 2.48
CA GLY A 8 23.94 -10.78 1.53
C GLY A 8 23.78 -9.93 0.27
N TYR A 9 24.82 -9.16 -0.06
CA TYR A 9 24.92 -8.22 -1.20
C TYR A 9 24.53 -8.82 -2.56
N ARG A 10 24.42 -10.16 -2.67
CA ARG A 10 24.03 -10.88 -3.88
C ARG A 10 22.53 -11.16 -4.03
N GLN A 11 21.68 -10.76 -3.08
CA GLN A 11 20.22 -11.03 -3.11
C GLN A 11 19.32 -9.79 -2.97
N LEU A 12 19.87 -8.65 -2.57
CA LEU A 12 19.21 -7.36 -2.68
C LEU A 12 19.83 -6.63 -3.87
N SER A 13 19.41 -7.00 -5.07
CA SER A 13 19.48 -6.10 -6.21
C SER A 13 18.06 -5.92 -6.68
N TRP A 14 17.72 -4.79 -7.29
CA TRP A 14 16.43 -4.59 -7.96
C TRP A 14 16.24 -5.53 -9.17
N TRP A 15 17.07 -6.55 -9.32
CA TRP A 15 17.12 -7.50 -10.41
C TRP A 15 15.95 -8.49 -10.32
N PRO A 16 15.35 -8.91 -11.46
CA PRO A 16 15.73 -8.61 -12.84
C PRO A 16 15.19 -7.29 -13.41
N LEU A 17 14.33 -6.57 -12.68
CA LEU A 17 13.62 -5.40 -13.21
C LEU A 17 14.49 -4.13 -13.24
N ASN A 18 15.57 -4.08 -12.44
CA ASN A 18 16.58 -3.02 -12.33
C ASN A 18 16.07 -1.59 -12.06
N ASN A 19 14.77 -1.38 -11.86
CA ASN A 19 14.22 -0.04 -11.67
C ASN A 19 13.00 -0.09 -10.75
N LEU A 20 13.12 0.54 -9.58
CA LEU A 20 12.00 0.81 -8.70
C LEU A 20 11.15 1.90 -9.37
N ARG A 21 9.87 1.63 -9.66
CA ARG A 21 8.99 2.64 -10.24
C ARG A 21 8.07 3.27 -9.19
N ILE A 22 7.38 4.34 -9.57
CA ILE A 22 6.21 4.84 -8.84
C ILE A 22 4.97 4.29 -9.54
N ALA A 23 4.10 3.60 -8.80
CA ALA A 23 2.80 3.17 -9.29
C ALA A 23 1.71 4.10 -8.74
N SER A 24 1.03 4.85 -9.61
CA SER A 24 -0.02 5.82 -9.25
C SER A 24 -1.43 5.30 -9.55
N GLU A 25 -1.63 4.00 -9.38
CA GLU A 25 -2.83 3.29 -9.83
C GLU A 25 -3.98 3.37 -8.82
N TRP A 26 -3.68 3.77 -7.57
CA TRP A 26 -4.62 3.83 -6.45
C TRP A 26 -5.54 5.04 -6.53
N ARG A 27 -6.84 4.82 -6.75
CA ARG A 27 -7.86 5.88 -6.72
C ARG A 27 -8.27 6.17 -5.27
N LEU A 28 -7.76 7.25 -4.66
CA LEU A 28 -8.13 7.70 -3.31
C LEU A 28 -9.27 8.71 -3.40
N LEU A 29 -10.51 8.21 -3.42
CA LEU A 29 -11.69 9.04 -3.61
C LEU A 29 -12.12 9.71 -2.30
N LYS A 30 -12.76 10.87 -2.38
CA LYS A 30 -13.33 11.56 -1.22
C LYS A 30 -14.84 11.43 -1.18
N LYS A 31 -15.38 11.09 -0.01
CA LYS A 31 -16.83 11.13 0.24
C LYS A 31 -17.27 12.55 0.53
N THR A 32 -18.31 12.99 -0.17
CA THR A 32 -19.01 14.26 0.03
C THR A 32 -20.39 14.03 0.66
N SER A 33 -21.09 15.11 0.99
CA SER A 33 -22.50 15.05 1.42
C SER A 33 -23.44 14.48 0.35
N SER A 34 -23.08 14.59 -0.93
CA SER A 34 -23.86 14.06 -2.06
C SER A 34 -23.48 12.64 -2.46
N THR A 35 -22.49 12.02 -1.80
CA THR A 35 -22.04 10.68 -2.12
C THR A 35 -23.05 9.64 -1.61
N PRO A 36 -23.69 8.84 -2.49
CA PRO A 36 -24.62 7.81 -2.05
C PRO A 36 -23.89 6.66 -1.35
N MET A 37 -24.58 6.05 -0.40
CA MET A 37 -24.22 4.74 0.13
C MET A 37 -24.97 3.69 -0.68
N VAL A 38 -24.26 2.81 -1.37
CA VAL A 38 -24.87 1.72 -2.15
C VAL A 38 -24.76 0.39 -1.39
N PRO A 39 -25.66 -0.58 -1.63
CA PRO A 39 -25.55 -1.91 -1.05
C PRO A 39 -24.19 -2.56 -1.35
N PHE A 40 -23.62 -3.23 -0.36
CA PHE A 40 -22.40 -4.03 -0.48
C PHE A 40 -22.75 -5.52 -0.38
N GLN A 41 -22.39 -6.27 -1.41
CA GLN A 41 -22.58 -7.71 -1.50
C GLN A 41 -21.23 -8.43 -1.42
N LYS A 42 -21.13 -9.38 -0.50
CA LYS A 42 -19.98 -10.27 -0.40
C LYS A 42 -19.98 -11.25 -1.58
N ARG A 43 -18.81 -11.46 -2.20
CA ARG A 43 -18.59 -12.55 -3.16
C ARG A 43 -18.56 -13.90 -2.45
N GLY A 44 -18.62 -14.99 -3.23
CA GLY A 44 -18.57 -16.36 -2.69
C GLY A 44 -17.25 -16.72 -2.01
N ASP A 45 -16.18 -16.02 -2.35
CA ASP A 45 -14.80 -16.17 -1.84
C ASP A 45 -14.47 -15.17 -0.73
N TYR A 46 -15.45 -14.58 -0.06
CA TYR A 46 -15.24 -13.52 0.95
C TYR A 46 -14.35 -13.96 2.13
N TYR A 47 -13.32 -13.17 2.44
CA TYR A 47 -12.41 -13.46 3.57
C TYR A 47 -13.06 -13.09 4.91
N THR A 48 -13.99 -13.92 5.36
CA THR A 48 -14.90 -13.60 6.47
C THR A 48 -14.20 -13.30 7.79
N ASN A 49 -13.05 -13.93 8.07
CA ASN A 49 -12.31 -13.68 9.31
C ASN A 49 -11.54 -12.34 9.23
N ASP A 50 -10.96 -12.02 8.08
CA ASP A 50 -10.11 -10.85 7.87
C ASP A 50 -10.89 -9.56 7.55
N CYS A 51 -12.01 -9.68 6.82
CA CYS A 51 -12.76 -8.57 6.25
C CYS A 51 -14.05 -8.26 6.99
N ASP A 52 -14.43 -6.99 7.07
CA ASP A 52 -15.53 -6.54 7.93
C ASP A 52 -16.90 -7.00 7.44
N ASN A 53 -17.86 -7.08 8.35
CA ASN A 53 -19.24 -7.35 7.97
C ASN A 53 -19.96 -6.04 7.59
N ILE A 54 -19.66 -5.52 6.40
CA ILE A 54 -20.30 -4.31 5.88
C ILE A 54 -21.49 -4.63 4.98
N THR A 55 -22.50 -3.77 5.01
CA THR A 55 -23.73 -3.89 4.21
C THR A 55 -23.90 -2.78 3.18
N THR A 56 -23.14 -1.69 3.32
CA THR A 56 -23.15 -0.55 2.41
C THR A 56 -21.75 0.03 2.23
N PHE A 57 -21.49 0.65 1.09
CA PHE A 57 -20.21 1.26 0.76
C PHE A 57 -20.46 2.60 0.02
N PRO A 58 -19.68 3.67 0.30
CA PRO A 58 -19.86 4.95 -0.39
C PRO A 58 -19.40 4.88 -1.84
N LEU A 59 -20.17 5.47 -2.76
CA LEU A 59 -19.86 5.46 -4.19
C LEU A 59 -19.83 6.88 -4.77
N PRO A 60 -18.68 7.59 -4.70
CA PRO A 60 -18.54 8.94 -5.24
C PRO A 60 -18.86 9.00 -6.75
N ALA A 61 -19.47 10.09 -7.21
CA ALA A 61 -19.67 10.29 -8.65
C ALA A 61 -18.32 10.56 -9.35
N GLY A 62 -18.13 10.02 -10.56
CA GLY A 62 -16.92 10.26 -11.36
C GLY A 62 -15.64 9.58 -10.85
N GLY A 63 -15.72 8.78 -9.79
CA GLY A 63 -14.58 8.00 -9.30
C GLY A 63 -14.33 6.73 -10.09
N GLY A 64 -13.48 5.87 -9.56
CA GLY A 64 -13.18 4.57 -10.16
C GLY A 64 -12.46 3.64 -9.21
N ILE A 65 -12.25 2.42 -9.66
CA ILE A 65 -11.39 1.43 -8.99
C ILE A 65 -9.96 1.53 -9.52
N GLN A 66 -9.02 0.91 -8.81
CA GLN A 66 -7.62 0.84 -9.24
C GLN A 66 -7.51 0.39 -10.70
N ASN A 67 -6.68 1.09 -11.48
CA ASN A 67 -6.46 0.88 -12.91
C ASN A 67 -7.68 1.07 -13.84
N VAL A 68 -8.81 1.58 -13.34
CA VAL A 68 -10.03 1.75 -14.15
C VAL A 68 -10.74 3.06 -13.80
N ASN A 69 -11.09 3.85 -14.81
CA ASN A 69 -11.80 5.13 -14.64
C ASN A 69 -13.33 4.98 -14.47
N ASN A 70 -13.77 3.85 -13.91
CA ASN A 70 -15.14 3.56 -13.54
C ASN A 70 -15.15 2.46 -12.46
N TYR A 71 -16.33 1.99 -12.07
CA TYR A 71 -16.49 0.99 -11.01
C TYR A 71 -16.79 -0.44 -11.52
N SER A 72 -16.81 -0.68 -12.83
CA SER A 72 -17.56 -1.80 -13.42
C SER A 72 -16.74 -2.70 -14.36
N ALA A 73 -15.43 -2.84 -14.14
CA ALA A 73 -14.56 -3.58 -15.06
C ALA A 73 -13.71 -4.67 -14.40
N CYS A 74 -13.86 -4.92 -13.10
CA CYS A 74 -12.98 -5.86 -12.43
C CYS A 74 -13.17 -7.30 -12.91
N SER A 75 -14.41 -7.74 -13.10
CA SER A 75 -14.72 -9.08 -13.62
C SER A 75 -14.11 -9.36 -15.00
N THR A 76 -13.84 -8.32 -15.78
CA THR A 76 -13.21 -8.41 -17.11
C THR A 76 -11.72 -8.04 -17.12
N ASN A 77 -11.20 -7.48 -16.02
CA ASN A 77 -9.80 -7.09 -15.87
C ASN A 77 -9.02 -8.26 -15.26
N THR A 78 -8.74 -9.27 -16.09
CA THR A 78 -8.05 -10.50 -15.65
C THR A 78 -6.68 -10.17 -15.08
N GLY A 79 -6.49 -10.41 -13.78
CA GLY A 79 -5.22 -10.20 -13.07
C GLY A 79 -5.08 -8.87 -12.33
N GLY A 80 -6.12 -8.03 -12.29
CA GLY A 80 -6.13 -6.80 -11.48
C GLY A 80 -6.79 -6.98 -10.10
N ASP A 81 -6.28 -6.28 -9.10
CA ASP A 81 -6.81 -6.31 -7.72
C ASP A 81 -8.08 -5.46 -7.56
N CYS A 82 -8.26 -4.44 -8.41
CA CYS A 82 -9.47 -3.64 -8.51
C CYS A 82 -9.91 -3.01 -7.17
N HIS A 83 -8.97 -2.36 -6.49
CA HIS A 83 -9.29 -1.71 -5.22
C HIS A 83 -10.23 -0.53 -5.41
N LEU A 84 -11.26 -0.44 -4.56
CA LEU A 84 -12.05 0.78 -4.39
C LEU A 84 -11.73 1.37 -3.05
N THR A 85 -11.33 2.64 -3.01
CA THR A 85 -11.01 3.32 -1.75
C THR A 85 -11.68 4.68 -1.67
N VAL A 86 -12.31 4.94 -0.53
CA VAL A 86 -13.07 6.17 -0.29
C VAL A 86 -12.82 6.66 1.12
N TYR A 87 -12.30 7.87 1.24
CA TYR A 87 -12.11 8.55 2.51
C TYR A 87 -13.30 9.45 2.86
N ASP A 88 -13.91 9.19 4.01
CA ASP A 88 -14.94 10.02 4.64
C ASP A 88 -14.29 10.83 5.77
N GLU A 89 -13.85 12.03 5.43
CA GLU A 89 -13.19 12.94 6.35
C GLU A 89 -14.12 13.39 7.49
N VAL A 90 -15.43 13.50 7.22
CA VAL A 90 -16.42 13.96 8.21
C VAL A 90 -16.61 12.92 9.30
N ASN A 91 -16.78 11.66 8.91
CA ASN A 91 -16.97 10.56 9.87
C ASN A 91 -15.67 9.86 10.28
N LYS A 92 -14.52 10.36 9.79
CA LYS A 92 -13.19 9.79 10.01
C LYS A 92 -13.10 8.31 9.64
N LYS A 93 -13.68 7.92 8.52
CA LYS A 93 -13.67 6.55 8.01
C LYS A 93 -12.93 6.43 6.70
N LEU A 94 -12.12 5.39 6.58
CA LEU A 94 -11.54 4.97 5.31
C LEU A 94 -12.18 3.63 4.90
N TYR A 95 -12.88 3.63 3.78
CA TYR A 95 -13.52 2.46 3.20
C TYR A 95 -12.59 1.89 2.14
N GLU A 96 -12.28 0.60 2.23
CA GLU A 96 -11.46 -0.11 1.25
C GLU A 96 -12.14 -1.41 0.83
N SER A 97 -12.10 -1.74 -0.45
CA SER A 97 -12.53 -3.04 -0.94
C SER A 97 -11.58 -3.62 -1.99
N TYR A 98 -11.58 -4.95 -2.11
CA TYR A 98 -10.69 -5.71 -3.00
C TYR A 98 -11.50 -6.60 -3.95
N MET A 99 -11.02 -6.76 -5.19
CA MET A 99 -11.76 -7.37 -6.30
C MET A 99 -13.16 -6.76 -6.43
N THR A 100 -13.21 -5.44 -6.57
CA THR A 100 -14.47 -4.68 -6.50
C THR A 100 -15.11 -4.54 -7.87
N ASP A 101 -16.40 -4.85 -7.96
CA ASP A 101 -17.20 -4.56 -9.16
C ASP A 101 -18.53 -3.91 -8.75
N TYR A 102 -19.01 -2.94 -9.53
CA TYR A 102 -20.29 -2.27 -9.35
C TYR A 102 -21.20 -2.57 -10.55
N SER A 103 -22.31 -3.25 -10.30
CA SER A 103 -23.32 -3.54 -11.31
C SER A 103 -24.69 -3.69 -10.66
N GLY A 104 -25.76 -3.37 -11.40
CA GLY A 104 -27.13 -3.52 -10.90
C GLY A 104 -27.42 -2.75 -9.60
N GLY A 105 -26.75 -1.62 -9.37
CA GLY A 105 -26.98 -0.75 -8.21
C GLY A 105 -26.28 -1.18 -6.92
N LYS A 106 -25.33 -2.12 -6.96
CA LYS A 106 -24.61 -2.63 -5.78
C LYS A 106 -23.14 -2.87 -6.06
N ILE A 107 -22.31 -2.75 -5.03
CA ILE A 107 -20.92 -3.20 -5.03
C ILE A 107 -20.88 -4.69 -4.70
N THR A 108 -20.04 -5.45 -5.41
CA THR A 108 -19.75 -6.86 -5.15
C THR A 108 -18.24 -7.07 -5.03
N SER A 109 -17.76 -7.58 -3.90
CA SER A 109 -16.32 -7.65 -3.59
C SER A 109 -15.92 -8.84 -2.70
N THR A 110 -14.67 -9.28 -2.81
CA THR A 110 -14.06 -10.38 -2.02
C THR A 110 -13.66 -9.92 -0.61
N CYS A 111 -13.44 -8.62 -0.40
CA CYS A 111 -13.14 -8.07 0.93
C CYS A 111 -13.60 -6.62 1.02
N GLY A 112 -14.27 -6.25 2.11
CA GLY A 112 -14.56 -4.87 2.46
C GLY A 112 -14.10 -4.57 3.88
N ILE A 113 -13.43 -3.43 4.08
CA ILE A 113 -12.91 -2.99 5.38
C ILE A 113 -13.25 -1.52 5.60
N VAL A 114 -13.56 -1.18 6.85
CA VAL A 114 -13.76 0.21 7.27
C VAL A 114 -12.82 0.52 8.41
N TRP A 115 -11.81 1.33 8.12
CA TRP A 115 -10.87 1.81 9.11
C TRP A 115 -11.40 3.05 9.81
N ASP A 116 -11.21 3.11 11.13
CA ASP A 116 -11.42 4.32 11.91
C ASP A 116 -10.11 5.12 11.92
N THR A 117 -10.10 6.23 11.16
CA THR A 117 -8.91 7.08 11.02
C THR A 117 -8.71 8.05 12.18
N ALA A 118 -9.64 8.10 13.15
CA ALA A 118 -9.43 8.78 14.43
C ALA A 118 -8.74 7.89 15.47
N LYS A 119 -8.60 6.59 15.19
CA LYS A 119 -8.01 5.61 16.09
C LYS A 119 -6.51 5.44 15.84
N VAL A 120 -5.74 5.45 16.92
CA VAL A 120 -4.37 4.91 16.92
C VAL A 120 -4.47 3.41 17.18
N TYR A 121 -4.14 2.60 16.16
CA TYR A 121 -4.13 1.15 16.31
C TYR A 121 -2.86 0.68 17.05
N PRO A 122 -2.94 -0.41 17.85
CA PRO A 122 -1.75 -1.01 18.44
C PRO A 122 -0.86 -1.62 17.34
N ALA A 123 0.33 -2.11 17.71
CA ALA A 123 1.27 -2.73 16.76
C ALA A 123 0.63 -3.87 15.95
N ALA A 124 -0.21 -4.68 16.60
CA ALA A 124 -0.99 -5.75 15.96
C ALA A 124 -2.20 -5.24 15.13
N GLY A 125 -2.33 -3.94 14.87
CA GLY A 125 -3.37 -3.37 14.02
C GLY A 125 -4.80 -3.75 14.46
N ARG A 126 -5.56 -4.38 13.55
CA ARG A 126 -6.89 -4.95 13.84
C ARG A 126 -6.83 -6.32 14.51
N GLY A 127 -5.66 -6.94 14.60
CA GLY A 127 -5.41 -8.27 15.14
C GLY A 127 -4.22 -8.88 14.39
N ASP A 128 -3.31 -9.54 15.10
CA ASP A 128 -2.29 -10.34 14.42
C ASP A 128 -2.97 -11.45 13.63
N GLN A 129 -2.33 -11.83 12.52
CA GLN A 129 -2.85 -12.79 11.55
C GLN A 129 -4.07 -12.30 10.76
N CYS A 130 -4.57 -11.08 11.02
CA CYS A 130 -5.62 -10.49 10.22
C CYS A 130 -5.02 -9.76 9.02
N SER A 131 -5.38 -10.22 7.83
CA SER A 131 -5.09 -9.52 6.58
C SER A 131 -5.97 -8.27 6.45
N SER A 132 -5.86 -7.61 5.30
CA SER A 132 -6.74 -6.52 4.90
C SER A 132 -7.03 -6.58 3.40
N THR A 133 -7.40 -5.47 2.77
CA THR A 133 -7.33 -5.33 1.31
C THR A 133 -5.88 -5.15 0.82
N ASP A 134 -4.90 -5.25 1.70
CA ASP A 134 -3.46 -5.26 1.44
C ASP A 134 -2.84 -6.46 2.15
N ALA A 135 -1.87 -7.13 1.51
CA ALA A 135 -1.33 -8.40 1.96
C ALA A 135 -0.63 -8.35 3.33
N ALA A 136 -0.03 -7.20 3.70
CA ALA A 136 0.59 -7.00 5.01
C ALA A 136 -0.43 -6.78 6.14
N GLY A 137 -1.71 -6.61 5.82
CA GLY A 137 -2.78 -6.38 6.79
C GLY A 137 -2.91 -4.93 7.29
N ILE A 138 -2.16 -3.99 6.69
CA ILE A 138 -2.26 -2.55 6.95
C ILE A 138 -3.27 -1.89 5.99
N PRO A 139 -3.80 -0.67 6.26
CA PRO A 139 -4.69 -0.01 5.31
C PRO A 139 -4.01 0.17 3.95
N ALA A 140 -4.71 -0.18 2.87
CA ALA A 140 -4.12 -0.20 1.53
C ALA A 140 -3.74 1.21 1.03
N THR A 141 -4.47 2.24 1.45
CA THR A 141 -4.20 3.63 1.04
C THR A 141 -3.44 4.44 2.06
N ALA A 142 -3.19 3.89 3.26
CA ALA A 142 -2.20 4.48 4.14
C ALA A 142 -0.83 4.44 3.45
N LEU A 143 -0.01 5.45 3.72
CA LEU A 143 1.37 5.56 3.22
C LEU A 143 1.48 5.78 1.70
N LEU A 144 0.38 6.03 0.99
CA LEU A 144 0.43 6.62 -0.35
C LEU A 144 0.80 8.09 -0.23
N PHE A 145 1.71 8.56 -1.09
CA PHE A 145 1.85 9.99 -1.32
C PHE A 145 0.98 10.42 -2.50
N THR A 146 0.76 11.73 -2.61
CA THR A 146 -0.07 12.37 -3.62
C THR A 146 0.72 13.44 -4.38
N ALA A 147 0.22 13.88 -5.53
CA ALA A 147 0.78 15.04 -6.21
C ALA A 147 0.63 16.34 -5.40
N ASP A 148 -0.41 16.42 -4.56
CA ASP A 148 -0.65 17.56 -3.67
C ASP A 148 0.43 17.64 -2.56
N ASP A 149 0.99 16.51 -2.11
CA ASP A 149 2.12 16.50 -1.17
C ASP A 149 3.40 17.07 -1.81
N LEU A 150 3.61 16.81 -3.11
CA LEU A 150 4.74 17.38 -3.84
C LEU A 150 4.59 18.90 -3.99
N ALA A 151 3.35 19.37 -4.21
CA ALA A 151 3.03 20.79 -4.21
C ALA A 151 3.29 21.43 -2.85
N ALA A 152 2.95 20.73 -1.76
CA ALA A 152 3.20 21.16 -0.39
C ALA A 152 4.69 21.13 -0.01
N GLY A 153 5.52 20.42 -0.78
CA GLY A 153 6.96 20.34 -0.59
C GLY A 153 7.43 19.38 0.51
N HIS A 154 6.52 18.58 1.08
CA HIS A 154 6.82 17.61 2.13
C HIS A 154 5.84 16.42 2.10
N ILE A 155 6.33 15.25 2.53
CA ILE A 155 5.53 14.06 2.82
C ILE A 155 5.93 13.63 4.24
N ASP A 156 4.98 13.64 5.17
CA ASP A 156 5.24 13.50 6.61
C ASP A 156 5.01 12.08 7.15
N HIS A 157 5.06 11.09 6.27
CA HIS A 157 4.87 9.68 6.62
C HIS A 157 5.82 8.76 5.84
N ALA A 158 5.92 7.52 6.30
CA ALA A 158 6.61 6.48 5.52
C ALA A 158 5.85 6.21 4.23
N LEU A 159 6.53 5.75 3.19
CA LEU A 159 5.88 5.33 1.95
C LEU A 159 5.55 3.84 2.00
N ARG A 160 4.57 3.37 1.22
CA ARG A 160 4.40 1.93 0.98
C ARG A 160 5.05 1.51 -0.32
N PHE A 161 5.54 0.28 -0.36
CA PHE A 161 6.08 -0.30 -1.58
C PHE A 161 5.81 -1.80 -1.66
N SER A 162 5.89 -2.31 -2.88
CA SER A 162 5.69 -3.71 -3.20
C SER A 162 6.93 -4.32 -3.84
N LEU A 163 7.09 -5.63 -3.70
CA LEU A 163 8.13 -6.41 -4.34
C LEU A 163 7.52 -7.57 -5.13
N PRO A 164 8.20 -8.10 -6.17
CA PRO A 164 7.83 -9.37 -6.76
C PRO A 164 7.70 -10.45 -5.68
N ASN A 165 6.65 -11.26 -5.73
CA ASN A 165 6.44 -12.33 -4.76
C ASN A 165 7.66 -13.26 -4.62
N THR A 166 8.44 -13.45 -5.68
CA THR A 166 9.70 -14.20 -5.68
C THR A 166 10.83 -13.57 -4.85
N MET A 167 10.68 -12.32 -4.43
CA MET A 167 11.63 -11.59 -3.58
C MET A 167 11.15 -11.47 -2.13
N ILE A 168 9.91 -11.85 -1.82
CA ILE A 168 9.33 -11.73 -0.48
C ILE A 168 9.40 -13.09 0.22
N ARG A 169 9.88 -13.10 1.46
CA ARG A 169 9.96 -14.31 2.27
C ARG A 169 8.56 -14.81 2.64
N ALA A 170 8.36 -16.12 2.52
CA ALA A 170 7.14 -16.81 2.92
C ALA A 170 6.88 -16.74 4.43
N ASN A 171 5.59 -16.69 4.80
CA ASN A 171 5.05 -17.10 6.10
C ASN A 171 5.62 -16.38 7.33
N THR A 172 6.08 -15.13 7.17
CA THR A 172 6.54 -14.32 8.29
C THR A 172 6.38 -12.84 8.02
N PHE A 173 6.08 -12.09 9.07
CA PHE A 173 5.98 -10.63 9.03
C PHE A 173 6.65 -10.02 10.26
N VAL A 174 6.75 -8.69 10.25
CA VAL A 174 7.13 -7.88 11.39
C VAL A 174 6.23 -6.64 11.42
N HIS A 175 5.95 -6.10 12.60
CA HIS A 175 5.15 -4.89 12.69
C HIS A 175 5.80 -3.73 11.91
N PRO A 176 4.98 -2.86 11.27
CA PRO A 176 3.54 -2.71 11.46
C PRO A 176 2.66 -3.66 10.65
N ALA A 177 3.23 -4.59 9.86
CA ALA A 177 2.41 -5.64 9.26
C ALA A 177 1.77 -6.51 10.36
N THR A 178 0.57 -7.00 10.07
CA THR A 178 -0.19 -7.93 10.91
C THR A 178 -0.39 -9.27 10.21
N HIS A 179 -0.01 -9.35 8.93
CA HIS A 179 -0.19 -10.51 8.08
C HIS A 179 0.96 -10.65 7.07
N ALA A 180 1.01 -11.80 6.41
CA ALA A 180 1.99 -12.13 5.37
C ALA A 180 1.36 -13.04 4.32
N SER A 181 2.07 -13.32 3.23
CA SER A 181 1.66 -14.32 2.24
C SER A 181 2.50 -15.59 2.29
N THR A 182 2.03 -16.62 1.60
CA THR A 182 2.77 -17.84 1.25
C THR A 182 3.65 -17.62 0.02
N ALA A 183 4.29 -16.44 -0.09
CA ALA A 183 5.21 -16.10 -1.17
C ALA A 183 6.25 -17.21 -1.40
N PRO A 184 6.69 -17.48 -2.63
CA PRO A 184 7.46 -18.69 -2.96
C PRO A 184 8.89 -18.70 -2.40
N ASN A 185 9.41 -17.56 -1.93
CA ASN A 185 10.80 -17.44 -1.52
C ASN A 185 10.97 -17.84 -0.04
N GLN A 186 11.84 -18.82 0.20
CA GLN A 186 12.09 -19.37 1.54
C GLN A 186 13.43 -18.92 2.14
N TYR A 187 14.21 -18.11 1.42
CA TYR A 187 15.51 -17.66 1.90
C TYR A 187 15.35 -16.77 3.13
N GLY A 188 16.05 -17.11 4.21
CA GLY A 188 15.98 -16.37 5.48
C GLY A 188 16.44 -14.90 5.37
N SER A 189 17.20 -14.59 4.31
CA SER A 189 17.71 -13.28 3.94
C SER A 189 16.76 -12.44 3.06
N SER A 190 15.58 -12.95 2.71
CA SER A 190 14.64 -12.20 1.90
C SER A 190 13.84 -11.19 2.75
N PRO A 191 13.45 -10.02 2.18
CA PRO A 191 12.51 -9.09 2.79
C PRO A 191 11.23 -9.77 3.27
N ILE A 192 10.68 -9.27 4.37
CA ILE A 192 9.44 -9.76 4.99
C ILE A 192 8.40 -8.65 5.00
N TYR A 193 7.11 -8.96 4.96
CA TYR A 193 6.06 -7.95 5.10
C TYR A 193 6.28 -7.12 6.37
N GLY A 194 6.09 -5.81 6.25
CA GLY A 194 6.35 -4.81 7.29
C GLY A 194 7.81 -4.37 7.43
N ALA A 195 8.75 -5.00 6.71
CA ALA A 195 10.15 -4.56 6.71
C ALA A 195 10.25 -3.10 6.22
N ARG A 196 11.03 -2.30 6.96
CA ARG A 196 11.21 -0.87 6.68
C ARG A 196 12.57 -0.59 6.06
N PHE A 197 12.57 -0.07 4.84
CA PHE A 197 13.76 0.37 4.11
C PHE A 197 13.85 1.88 4.22
N ARG A 198 15.01 2.42 4.61
CA ARG A 198 15.23 3.85 4.73
C ARG A 198 16.37 4.28 3.83
N LEU A 199 16.18 5.35 3.06
CA LEU A 199 17.25 5.87 2.21
C LEU A 199 18.36 6.43 3.11
N LYS A 200 19.62 6.06 2.84
CA LYS A 200 20.74 6.50 3.66
C LYS A 200 20.83 8.02 3.69
N ALA A 201 21.08 8.58 4.88
CA ALA A 201 21.20 10.02 5.08
C ALA A 201 22.26 10.64 4.14
N SER A 202 23.35 9.91 3.87
CA SER A 202 24.47 10.32 3.02
C SER A 202 24.17 10.30 1.52
N PHE A 203 23.06 9.72 1.07
CA PHE A 203 22.71 9.69 -0.36
C PHE A 203 22.46 11.11 -0.87
N ASN A 204 23.19 11.57 -1.89
CA ASN A 204 23.01 12.94 -2.39
C ASN A 204 21.75 13.05 -3.26
N ILE A 205 20.86 13.97 -2.90
CA ILE A 205 19.60 14.20 -3.61
C ILE A 205 19.58 15.51 -4.41
N SER A 206 20.65 16.31 -4.35
CA SER A 206 20.66 17.68 -4.89
C SER A 206 20.50 17.75 -6.41
N SER A 207 20.84 16.67 -7.13
CA SER A 207 20.74 16.57 -8.58
C SER A 207 19.35 16.15 -9.08
N TYR A 208 18.45 15.77 -8.18
CA TYR A 208 17.10 15.31 -8.54
C TYR A 208 16.14 16.49 -8.69
N SER A 209 15.03 16.29 -9.43
CA SER A 209 13.98 17.30 -9.58
C SER A 209 13.37 17.69 -8.23
N ALA A 210 12.73 18.86 -8.17
CA ALA A 210 12.12 19.35 -6.93
C ALA A 210 11.11 18.34 -6.34
N GLY A 211 10.23 17.78 -7.16
CA GLY A 211 9.27 16.74 -6.72
C GLY A 211 9.97 15.49 -6.21
N MET A 212 11.01 15.03 -6.91
CA MET A 212 11.74 13.84 -6.47
C MET A 212 12.53 14.10 -5.17
N GLN A 213 13.03 15.31 -4.95
CA GLN A 213 13.64 15.67 -3.67
C GLN A 213 12.66 15.58 -2.50
N VAL A 214 11.37 15.88 -2.70
CA VAL A 214 10.33 15.71 -1.67
C VAL A 214 10.20 14.22 -1.30
N ILE A 215 10.08 13.34 -2.30
CA ILE A 215 9.97 11.88 -2.12
C ILE A 215 11.24 11.34 -1.43
N LEU A 216 12.42 11.73 -1.90
CA LEU A 216 13.69 11.25 -1.33
C LEU A 216 13.92 11.76 0.10
N LYS A 217 13.47 12.97 0.44
CA LYS A 217 13.48 13.46 1.83
C LYS A 217 12.59 12.60 2.71
N ALA A 218 11.39 12.24 2.26
CA ALA A 218 10.49 11.34 2.97
C ALA A 218 11.11 9.94 3.16
N LEU A 219 11.75 9.39 2.12
CA LEU A 219 12.46 8.12 2.22
C LEU A 219 13.67 8.17 3.16
N LYS A 220 14.36 9.31 3.30
CA LYS A 220 15.42 9.49 4.29
C LYS A 220 14.88 9.59 5.71
N GLN A 221 13.79 10.32 5.91
CA GLN A 221 13.23 10.62 7.23
C GLN A 221 12.40 9.45 7.76
N TYR A 222 11.48 8.95 6.94
CA TYR A 222 10.48 7.96 7.30
C TYR A 222 10.67 6.62 6.58
N GLY A 223 11.43 6.54 5.50
CA GLY A 223 11.61 5.30 4.75
C GLY A 223 10.32 4.79 4.09
N MET A 224 10.34 3.53 3.70
CA MET A 224 9.24 2.83 3.05
C MET A 224 9.02 1.44 3.66
N ILE A 225 7.78 0.97 3.65
CA ILE A 225 7.33 -0.26 4.31
C ILE A 225 6.84 -1.24 3.25
N LEU A 226 7.34 -2.49 3.31
CA LEU A 226 6.91 -3.55 2.42
C LEU A 226 5.48 -3.97 2.78
N SER A 227 4.53 -3.59 1.93
CA SER A 227 3.09 -3.79 2.17
C SER A 227 2.52 -4.92 1.32
N ASP A 228 2.98 -5.08 0.08
CA ASP A 228 2.38 -6.03 -0.85
C ASP A 228 3.37 -6.81 -1.71
N GLY A 229 2.87 -7.89 -2.31
CA GLY A 229 3.51 -8.63 -3.38
C GLY A 229 2.95 -8.21 -4.73
N GLY A 230 3.81 -7.94 -5.71
CA GLY A 230 3.39 -7.49 -7.03
C GLY A 230 4.54 -6.86 -7.80
N ASP A 231 4.25 -5.82 -8.57
CA ASP A 231 5.31 -5.06 -9.22
C ASP A 231 6.19 -4.33 -8.21
N MET A 232 7.48 -4.23 -8.56
CA MET A 232 8.45 -3.50 -7.76
C MET A 232 8.23 -1.99 -7.85
N SER A 233 7.45 -1.45 -6.92
CA SER A 233 7.02 -0.05 -6.98
C SER A 233 6.78 0.56 -5.61
N ILE A 234 7.07 1.86 -5.48
CA ILE A 234 6.50 2.70 -4.42
C ILE A 234 5.11 3.14 -4.89
N SER A 235 4.10 3.01 -4.04
CA SER A 235 2.74 3.36 -4.41
C SER A 235 2.43 4.84 -4.12
N ALA A 236 1.76 5.47 -5.05
CA ALA A 236 1.21 6.81 -4.95
C ALA A 236 -0.30 6.77 -5.25
N ALA A 237 -1.05 7.75 -4.77
CA ALA A 237 -2.42 7.95 -5.23
C ALA A 237 -2.42 8.41 -6.69
N SER A 238 -3.46 8.04 -7.44
CA SER A 238 -3.70 8.55 -8.78
C SER A 238 -3.90 10.05 -8.72
N ASP A 239 -3.20 10.79 -9.59
CA ASP A 239 -3.39 12.23 -9.69
C ASP A 239 -4.67 12.61 -10.45
N LEU A 240 -5.50 11.64 -10.84
CA LEU A 240 -6.87 11.90 -11.30
C LEU A 240 -7.76 12.49 -10.19
N ASP A 241 -7.47 12.15 -8.93
CA ASP A 241 -8.26 12.54 -7.76
C ASP A 241 -7.59 13.64 -6.90
N THR A 242 -6.48 14.22 -7.38
CA THR A 242 -5.73 15.30 -6.72
C THR A 242 -5.86 16.63 -7.46
N THR A 243 -5.52 17.72 -6.77
CA THR A 243 -5.54 19.06 -7.35
C THR A 243 -4.41 19.23 -8.38
N HIS A 244 -3.19 18.92 -7.95
CA HIS A 244 -1.99 18.95 -8.78
C HIS A 244 -1.75 17.63 -9.50
N LYS A 245 -0.93 17.66 -10.55
CA LYS A 245 -0.50 16.48 -11.32
C LYS A 245 0.98 16.18 -11.13
N TYR A 246 1.38 14.91 -11.20
CA TYR A 246 2.79 14.54 -11.04
C TYR A 246 3.69 15.15 -12.11
N SER A 247 3.14 15.38 -13.31
CA SER A 247 3.84 16.01 -14.44
C SER A 247 4.28 17.45 -14.15
N GLU A 248 3.59 18.17 -13.24
CA GLU A 248 3.98 19.53 -12.81
C GLU A 248 5.32 19.55 -12.08
N PHE A 249 5.73 18.43 -11.49
CA PHE A 249 6.94 18.31 -10.67
C PHE A 249 8.11 17.63 -11.39
N GLY A 250 8.00 17.48 -12.72
CA GLY A 250 9.03 16.85 -13.55
C GLY A 250 9.27 15.38 -13.18
N LEU A 251 8.25 14.68 -12.68
CA LEU A 251 8.32 13.26 -12.36
C LEU A 251 7.95 12.42 -13.57
N ASN A 252 8.87 11.57 -14.01
CA ASN A 252 8.57 10.41 -14.83
C ASN A 252 8.41 9.22 -13.89
N LEU A 253 7.18 8.76 -13.67
CA LEU A 253 6.86 7.74 -12.66
C LEU A 253 7.59 6.41 -12.91
N ASP A 254 7.74 6.01 -14.17
CA ASP A 254 8.41 4.75 -14.53
C ASP A 254 9.92 4.79 -14.29
N SER A 255 10.56 5.96 -14.40
CA SER A 255 12.02 6.12 -14.26
C SER A 255 12.46 6.95 -13.05
N ALA A 256 11.55 7.24 -12.12
CA ALA A 256 11.79 8.14 -10.99
C ALA A 256 12.98 7.73 -10.10
N PHE A 257 13.24 6.42 -9.97
CA PHE A 257 14.35 5.88 -9.18
C PHE A 257 15.48 5.31 -10.05
N ALA A 258 15.57 5.69 -11.32
CA ALA A 258 16.69 5.31 -12.16
C ALA A 258 18.02 5.72 -11.48
N GLY A 259 18.91 4.75 -11.30
CA GLY A 259 20.20 4.95 -10.62
C GLY A 259 20.14 4.94 -9.09
N ILE A 260 18.98 4.67 -8.47
CA ILE A 260 18.87 4.44 -7.03
C ILE A 260 18.79 2.93 -6.76
N ASP A 261 19.88 2.37 -6.26
CA ASP A 261 19.97 0.96 -5.93
C ASP A 261 19.54 0.67 -4.49
N VAL A 262 19.17 -0.58 -4.21
CA VAL A 262 18.78 -1.01 -2.86
C VAL A 262 19.94 -0.91 -1.84
N GLY A 263 21.19 -0.91 -2.31
CA GLY A 263 22.37 -0.61 -1.49
C GLY A 263 22.44 0.86 -1.04
N ASN A 264 21.65 1.76 -1.63
CA ASN A 264 21.46 3.13 -1.14
C ASN A 264 20.52 3.17 0.07
N PHE A 265 19.81 2.08 0.36
CA PHE A 265 18.94 1.93 1.52
C PHE A 265 19.64 1.18 2.66
N GLU A 266 19.13 1.40 3.86
CA GLU A 266 19.37 0.58 5.04
C GLU A 266 18.05 -0.06 5.49
N VAL A 267 18.13 -1.22 6.13
CA VAL A 267 16.95 -1.86 6.73
C VAL A 267 16.89 -1.42 8.19
N VAL A 268 15.79 -0.77 8.57
CA VAL A 268 15.52 -0.40 9.95
C VAL A 268 15.08 -1.66 10.69
N ASP A 269 15.61 -1.86 11.90
CA ASP A 269 15.20 -2.98 12.74
C ASP A 269 13.70 -2.87 13.08
N GLY A 270 12.93 -3.87 12.62
CA GLY A 270 11.49 -3.96 12.85
C GLY A 270 11.13 -4.70 14.15
N GLY A 271 12.11 -5.30 14.83
CA GLY A 271 11.89 -6.11 16.03
C GLY A 271 11.52 -7.56 15.72
N THR A 272 10.67 -8.13 16.57
CA THR A 272 10.35 -9.57 16.57
C THR A 272 9.62 -9.99 15.31
N ARG A 273 10.17 -10.99 14.61
CA ARG A 273 9.50 -11.64 13.48
C ARG A 273 8.40 -12.57 13.98
N ILE A 274 7.23 -12.48 13.36
CA ILE A 274 6.03 -13.22 13.72
C ILE A 274 5.76 -14.26 12.62
N PRO A 275 5.59 -15.55 12.96
CA PRO A 275 5.15 -16.57 12.00
C PRO A 275 3.71 -16.37 11.56
N LEU A 276 3.44 -16.59 10.28
CA LEU A 276 2.09 -16.63 9.74
C LEU A 276 1.39 -17.95 10.10
N THR A 277 0.17 -17.85 10.60
CA THR A 277 -0.69 -18.97 10.99
C THR A 277 -2.10 -18.89 10.40
N PHE A 278 -2.46 -17.75 9.78
CA PHE A 278 -3.81 -17.44 9.26
C PHE A 278 -4.93 -17.40 10.31
N ASN A 279 -4.59 -17.44 11.60
CA ASN A 279 -5.56 -17.42 12.68
C ASN A 279 -5.91 -15.97 13.09
N CYS A 280 -6.54 -15.22 12.18
CA CYS A 280 -6.99 -13.86 12.46
C CYS A 280 -7.95 -13.85 13.65
N VAL A 281 -7.58 -13.10 14.71
CA VAL A 281 -8.45 -12.78 15.84
C VAL A 281 -8.44 -11.27 16.03
N ARG A 282 -9.61 -10.64 15.91
CA ARG A 282 -9.70 -9.18 15.94
C ARG A 282 -9.57 -8.62 17.34
N ASN A 283 -8.81 -7.54 17.46
CA ASN A 283 -8.63 -6.78 18.69
C ASN A 283 -9.97 -6.12 19.10
N GLY A 284 -10.56 -6.58 20.20
CA GLY A 284 -11.70 -5.93 20.84
C GLY A 284 -13.03 -6.05 20.08
N GLN A 285 -13.30 -7.21 19.49
CA GLN A 285 -14.67 -7.65 19.18
C GLN A 285 -15.28 -8.41 20.35
#